data_AF-A0A6D2JY58-F1
#
_entry.id   AF-A0A6D2JY58-F1
#
_cell.length_a   1.000
_cell.length_b   1.000
_cell.length_c   1.000
_cell.angle_alpha   90.00
_cell.angle_beta   90.00
_cell.angle_gamma   90.00
#
_symmetry.space_group_name_H-M   'P 1'
#
loop_
_entity.id
_entity.type
_entity.pdbx_description
1 polymer ?
#
loop_
_entity_poly.entity_id
_entity_poly.type
_entity_poly.pdbx_seq_one_letter_code
_entity_poly.pdbx_strand_id
1 'polypeptide(L)'
;MPGDDDEEVWCMCVVDDVLHAYFSQQGLMGLDAKRKVWRSVVGLDKLEANFYDAVTAEYDGKLAVLWYGSSKQEINVGLPKSKSVKIFPTIRSAVIALDWIGEVIRGTIEWYGVLTMPEDSSCAFQNFLVVSD
;
A
#
# COMPACT_ATOMS: atom_id res chain seq x y z
N MET A 1 -3.15 -32.82 -8.87
CA MET A 1 -2.03 -31.86 -8.97
C MET A 1 -2.42 -30.66 -8.12
N PRO A 2 -1.60 -30.20 -7.18
CA PRO A 2 -1.90 -28.96 -6.46
C PRO A 2 -1.87 -27.82 -7.48
N GLY A 3 -2.86 -26.92 -7.36
CA GLY A 3 -3.27 -25.98 -8.38
C GLY A 3 -2.23 -24.93 -8.74
N ASP A 4 -2.32 -24.45 -9.97
CA ASP A 4 -1.73 -23.22 -10.44
C ASP A 4 -2.33 -22.06 -9.62
N ASP A 5 -1.77 -21.79 -8.44
CA ASP A 5 -2.01 -20.53 -7.75
C ASP A 5 -1.19 -19.47 -8.50
N ASP A 6 -1.72 -18.98 -9.61
CA ASP A 6 -1.07 -17.95 -10.44
C ASP A 6 -0.71 -16.75 -9.56
N GLU A 7 0.57 -16.42 -9.51
CA GLU A 7 1.07 -15.30 -8.73
C GLU A 7 0.62 -13.98 -9.37
N GLU A 8 -0.38 -13.33 -8.77
CA GLU A 8 -0.89 -12.04 -9.23
C GLU A 8 -0.01 -10.88 -8.77
N VAL A 9 0.28 -9.96 -9.69
CA VAL A 9 0.91 -8.66 -9.39
C VAL A 9 -0.20 -7.62 -9.22
N TRP A 10 -0.30 -7.03 -8.03
CA TRP A 10 -1.36 -6.06 -7.71
C TRP A 10 -0.97 -4.63 -8.04
N CYS A 11 0.28 -4.24 -7.80
CA CYS A 11 0.77 -2.89 -8.12
C CYS A 11 2.26 -2.90 -8.43
N MET A 12 2.71 -1.92 -9.22
CA MET A 12 4.11 -1.75 -9.60
C MET A 12 4.50 -0.27 -9.63
N CYS A 13 5.77 0.01 -9.34
CA CYS A 13 6.32 1.35 -9.40
C CYS A 13 7.84 1.29 -9.61
N VAL A 14 8.40 2.23 -10.38
CA VAL A 14 9.85 2.38 -10.50
C VAL A 14 10.28 3.44 -9.49
N VAL A 15 11.24 3.11 -8.63
CA VAL A 15 11.83 4.01 -7.63
C VAL A 15 13.34 3.85 -7.70
N ASP A 16 14.08 4.95 -7.84
CA ASP A 16 15.55 4.95 -7.98
C ASP A 16 16.06 3.91 -9.00
N ASP A 17 15.49 3.93 -10.21
CA ASP A 17 15.81 3.01 -11.32
C ASP A 17 15.53 1.52 -11.06
N VAL A 18 14.87 1.19 -9.94
CA VAL A 18 14.48 -0.18 -9.59
C VAL A 18 12.98 -0.35 -9.74
N LEU A 19 12.57 -1.31 -10.58
CA LEU A 19 11.17 -1.72 -10.68
C LEU A 19 10.78 -2.51 -9.42
N HIS A 20 9.82 -1.97 -8.68
CA HIS A 20 9.18 -2.62 -7.55
C HIS A 20 7.80 -3.13 -7.94
N ALA A 21 7.43 -4.29 -7.40
CA ALA A 21 6.15 -4.92 -7.63
C ALA A 21 5.65 -5.57 -6.34
N TYR A 22 4.34 -5.50 -6.10
CA TYR A 22 3.70 -6.25 -5.03
C TYR A 22 3.04 -7.51 -5.59
N PHE A 23 3.53 -8.66 -5.15
CA PHE A 23 3.00 -9.97 -5.49
C PHE A 23 2.08 -10.47 -4.38
N SER A 24 0.94 -11.07 -4.75
CA SER A 24 -0.09 -11.51 -3.80
C SER A 24 0.44 -12.46 -2.71
N GLN A 25 1.40 -13.32 -3.05
CA GLN A 25 1.98 -14.31 -2.14
C GLN A 25 3.35 -13.91 -1.58
N GLN A 26 4.20 -13.26 -2.39
CA GLN A 26 5.59 -12.92 -2.00
C GLN A 26 5.72 -11.53 -1.37
N GLY A 27 4.67 -10.71 -1.45
CA GLY A 27 4.67 -9.34 -0.95
C GLY A 27 5.44 -8.38 -1.85
N LEU A 28 5.95 -7.30 -1.25
CA LEU A 28 6.70 -6.28 -1.99
C LEU A 28 8.10 -6.78 -2.36
N MET A 29 8.45 -6.63 -3.63
CA MET A 29 9.75 -7.03 -4.18
C MET A 29 10.32 -5.95 -5.08
N GLY A 30 11.65 -5.92 -5.22
CA GLY A 30 12.36 -5.12 -6.22
C GLY A 30 13.13 -5.99 -7.20
N LEU A 31 13.18 -5.56 -8.46
CA LEU A 31 13.88 -6.26 -9.53
C LEU A 31 15.37 -5.90 -9.54
N ASP A 32 16.23 -6.87 -9.24
CA ASP A 32 17.66 -6.76 -9.54
C ASP A 32 17.85 -6.96 -11.06
N ALA A 33 17.84 -5.86 -11.80
CA ALA A 33 17.96 -5.89 -13.26
C ALA A 33 19.29 -6.51 -13.75
N LYS A 34 20.37 -6.44 -12.95
CA LYS A 34 21.67 -7.02 -13.30
C LYS A 34 21.63 -8.54 -13.24
N ARG A 35 21.03 -9.08 -12.18
CA ARG A 35 20.90 -10.53 -11.96
C ARG A 35 19.63 -11.12 -12.56
N LYS A 36 18.69 -10.28 -13.01
CA LYS A 36 17.37 -10.64 -13.55
C LYS A 36 16.54 -11.47 -12.57
N VAL A 37 16.55 -11.08 -11.30
CA VAL A 37 15.83 -11.77 -10.23
C VAL A 37 15.08 -10.78 -9.35
N TRP A 38 13.93 -11.21 -8.82
CA TRP A 38 13.20 -10.45 -7.81
C TRP A 38 13.80 -10.68 -6.42
N ARG A 39 13.87 -9.60 -5.63
CA ARG A 39 14.37 -9.62 -4.26
C ARG A 39 13.31 -9.05 -3.32
N SER A 40 13.01 -9.78 -2.25
CA SER A 40 12.02 -9.35 -1.26
C SER A 40 12.44 -8.06 -0.56
N VAL A 41 11.47 -7.18 -0.34
CA VAL A 41 11.60 -6.03 0.55
C VAL A 41 11.24 -6.47 1.97
N VAL A 42 12.15 -6.26 2.92
CA VAL A 42 11.96 -6.64 4.34
C VAL A 42 11.79 -5.42 5.22
N GLY A 43 11.24 -5.60 6.44
CA GLY A 43 11.10 -4.51 7.43
C GLY A 43 9.79 -3.74 7.36
N LEU A 44 8.83 -4.22 6.55
CA LEU A 44 7.50 -3.64 6.39
C LEU A 44 6.41 -4.37 7.19
N ASP A 45 6.77 -5.20 8.17
CA ASP A 45 5.82 -6.04 8.93
C ASP A 45 4.74 -5.24 9.68
N LYS A 46 5.00 -3.94 9.92
CA LYS A 46 4.08 -3.01 10.58
C LYS A 46 3.16 -2.26 9.61
N LEU A 47 3.40 -2.40 8.31
CA LEU A 47 2.59 -1.76 7.28
C LEU A 47 1.39 -2.65 6.97
N GLU A 48 0.27 -2.41 7.66
CA GLU A 48 -1.02 -3.05 7.37
C GLU A 48 -1.67 -2.43 6.12
N ALA A 49 -0.98 -2.50 4.99
CA ALA A 49 -1.45 -2.00 3.71
C ALA A 49 -2.24 -3.06 2.94
N ASN A 50 -3.36 -2.64 2.36
CA ASN A 50 -4.09 -3.46 1.39
C ASN A 50 -3.58 -3.10 0.00
N PHE A 51 -2.67 -3.91 -0.53
CA PHE A 51 -2.04 -3.66 -1.82
C PHE A 51 -2.90 -4.06 -3.04
N TYR A 52 -3.99 -4.82 -2.84
CA TYR A 52 -4.86 -5.26 -3.93
C TYR A 52 -5.47 -4.09 -4.72
N ASP A 53 -5.94 -3.07 -3.99
CA ASP A 53 -6.50 -1.83 -4.55
C ASP A 53 -5.61 -0.61 -4.24
N ALA A 54 -4.30 -0.84 -4.03
CA ALA A 54 -3.38 0.25 -3.75
C ALA A 54 -2.89 0.93 -5.02
N VAL A 55 -2.60 2.22 -4.87
CA VAL A 55 -1.85 3.01 -5.84
C VAL A 55 -0.43 3.17 -5.31
N THR A 56 0.55 2.88 -6.16
CA THR A 56 1.97 3.07 -5.87
C THR A 56 2.56 4.13 -6.80
N ALA A 57 3.36 5.04 -6.24
CA ALA A 57 4.02 6.10 -6.98
C ALA A 57 5.43 6.35 -6.41
N GLU A 58 6.29 6.91 -7.26
CA GLU A 58 7.58 7.45 -6.84
C GLU A 58 7.34 8.83 -6.20
N TYR A 59 8.01 9.09 -5.08
CA TYR A 59 7.97 10.37 -4.38
C TYR A 59 9.31 10.62 -3.68
N ASP A 60 10.14 11.52 -4.24
CA ASP A 60 11.41 11.95 -3.65
C ASP A 60 12.39 10.79 -3.37
N GLY A 61 12.57 9.91 -4.36
CA GLY A 61 13.39 8.71 -4.30
C GLY A 61 12.78 7.59 -3.44
N LYS A 62 11.50 7.70 -3.07
CA LYS A 62 10.82 6.77 -2.16
C LYS A 62 9.56 6.21 -2.78
N LEU A 63 9.11 5.09 -2.24
CA LEU A 63 7.86 4.47 -2.63
C LEU A 63 6.72 5.04 -1.80
N ALA A 64 5.84 5.81 -2.45
CA ALA A 64 4.56 6.20 -1.88
C ALA A 64 3.50 5.13 -2.18
N VAL A 65 2.75 4.73 -1.16
CA VAL A 65 1.64 3.78 -1.27
C VAL A 65 0.39 4.44 -0.72
N LEU A 66 -0.71 4.41 -1.48
CA LEU A 66 -2.03 4.88 -1.07
C LEU A 66 -3.03 3.74 -1.18
N TRP A 67 -3.85 3.52 -0.15
CA TRP A 67 -4.85 2.44 -0.16
C TRP A 67 -6.08 2.78 0.66
N TYR A 68 -7.18 2.06 0.39
CA TYR A 68 -8.40 2.21 1.16
C TYR A 68 -8.31 1.49 2.51
N GLY A 69 -8.85 2.15 3.53
CA GLY A 69 -9.16 1.52 4.81
C GLY A 69 -10.53 1.94 5.31
N SER A 70 -10.94 1.36 6.42
CA SER A 70 -12.17 1.74 7.12
C SER A 70 -11.89 2.13 8.56
N SER A 71 -12.50 3.20 9.06
CA SER A 71 -12.53 3.53 10.49
C SER A 71 -13.92 3.26 11.06
N LYS A 72 -13.98 2.79 12.31
CA LYS A 72 -15.23 2.56 13.04
C LYS A 72 -15.40 3.67 14.07
N GLN A 73 -16.54 4.35 14.06
CA GLN A 73 -16.90 5.31 15.09
C GLN A 73 -18.18 4.87 15.79
N GLU A 74 -18.16 4.83 17.13
CA GLU A 74 -19.38 4.69 17.91
C GLU A 74 -20.15 6.02 17.87
N ILE A 75 -21.39 5.99 17.41
CA ILE A 75 -22.30 7.14 17.45
C ILE A 75 -23.42 6.88 18.45
N ASN A 76 -23.68 7.87 19.29
CA ASN A 76 -24.87 7.91 20.12
C ASN A 76 -26.01 8.49 19.27
N VAL A 77 -26.78 7.61 18.64
CA VAL A 77 -28.11 8.00 18.15
C VAL A 77 -28.97 8.27 19.37
N GLY A 78 -29.65 9.41 19.41
CA GLY A 78 -30.28 10.03 20.60
C GLY A 78 -31.35 9.22 21.37
N LEU A 79 -31.41 7.90 21.21
CA LEU A 79 -32.10 7.01 22.13
C LEU A 79 -31.13 6.50 23.22
N PRO A 80 -31.50 6.58 24.51
CA PRO A 80 -30.60 6.36 25.66
C PRO A 80 -29.98 4.95 25.80
N LYS A 81 -30.10 4.05 24.81
CA LYS A 81 -29.60 2.67 24.87
C LYS A 81 -29.08 2.08 23.54
N SER A 82 -29.05 2.82 22.43
CA SER A 82 -28.60 2.26 21.13
C SER A 82 -27.27 2.89 20.71
N LYS A 83 -26.17 2.17 20.92
CA LYS A 83 -24.90 2.46 20.27
C LYS A 83 -24.97 1.89 18.86
N SER A 84 -24.78 2.72 17.84
CA SER A 84 -24.56 2.25 16.47
C SER A 84 -23.10 2.50 16.08
N VAL A 85 -22.51 1.56 15.36
CA VAL A 85 -21.16 1.71 14.79
C VAL A 85 -21.33 2.20 13.36
N LYS A 86 -20.87 3.41 13.07
CA LYS A 86 -20.80 3.93 11.71
C LYS A 86 -19.39 3.67 11.17
N ILE A 87 -19.30 3.16 9.95
CA ILE A 87 -18.04 2.90 9.26
C ILE A 87 -17.81 4.04 8.29
N PHE A 88 -16.64 4.67 8.37
CA PHE A 88 -16.25 5.75 7.47
C PHE A 88 -15.13 5.27 6.54
N PRO A 89 -15.21 5.56 5.23
CA PRO A 89 -14.10 5.31 4.33
C PRO A 89 -12.92 6.21 4.70
N THR A 90 -11.73 5.62 4.71
CA THR A 90 -10.47 6.33 4.95
C THR A 90 -9.51 6.06 3.81
N ILE A 91 -8.74 7.07 3.46
CA ILE A 91 -7.57 6.93 2.59
C ILE A 91 -6.35 6.85 3.50
N ARG A 92 -5.60 5.77 3.37
CA ARG A 92 -4.33 5.58 4.07
C ARG A 92 -3.19 5.79 3.11
N SER A 93 -2.08 6.26 3.63
CA SER A 93 -0.91 6.56 2.84
C SER A 93 0.36 6.32 3.65
N ALA A 94 1.39 5.83 2.98
CA ALA A 94 2.71 5.64 3.55
C ALA A 94 3.79 6.03 2.55
N VAL A 95 4.90 6.55 3.04
CA VAL A 95 6.13 6.78 2.26
C VAL A 95 7.20 5.86 2.81
N ILE A 96 7.80 5.07 1.93
CA ILE A 96 8.72 3.98 2.25
C ILE A 96 10.06 4.26 1.57
N ALA A 97 11.10 4.46 2.38
CA ALA A 97 12.48 4.46 1.88
C ALA A 97 12.93 3.01 1.61
N LEU A 98 13.63 2.81 0.50
CA LEU A 98 14.05 1.50 0.01
C LEU A 98 15.57 1.47 -0.16
N ASP A 99 16.26 0.75 0.72
CA ASP A 99 17.71 0.69 0.74
C ASP A 99 18.23 -0.73 0.42
N TRP A 100 19.18 -0.83 -0.50
CA TRP A 100 19.88 -2.11 -0.75
C TRP A 100 20.85 -2.43 0.39
N ILE A 101 20.68 -3.60 0.99
CA ILE A 101 21.59 -4.16 2.00
C ILE A 101 22.09 -5.51 1.50
N GLY A 102 23.20 -5.49 0.76
CA GLY A 102 23.75 -6.68 0.13
C GLY A 102 22.83 -7.21 -0.96
N GLU A 103 22.14 -8.32 -0.71
CA GLU A 103 21.21 -8.95 -1.67
C GLU A 103 19.73 -8.75 -1.34
N VAL A 104 19.43 -7.98 -0.28
CA VAL A 104 18.06 -7.75 0.20
C VAL A 104 17.76 -6.27 0.13
N ILE A 105 16.50 -5.91 -0.10
CA ILE A 105 16.03 -4.53 -0.03
C ILE A 105 15.38 -4.33 1.34
N ARG A 106 15.79 -3.30 2.06
CA ARG A 106 15.19 -2.91 3.33
C ARG A 106 14.20 -1.78 3.09
N GLY A 107 12.94 -2.02 3.46
CA GLY A 107 11.92 -0.99 3.52
C GLY A 107 11.90 -0.33 4.90
N THR A 108 11.87 1.00 4.93
CA THR A 108 11.68 1.80 6.14
C THR A 108 10.51 2.74 5.93
N ILE A 109 9.48 2.64 6.78
CA ILE A 109 8.34 3.56 6.75
C ILE A 109 8.79 4.89 7.34
N GLU A 110 8.96 5.92 6.52
CA GLU A 110 9.35 7.26 6.98
C GLU A 110 8.14 8.10 7.38
N TRP A 111 7.02 7.89 6.70
CA TRP A 111 5.79 8.61 6.98
C TRP A 111 4.58 7.71 6.80
N TYR A 112 3.56 7.95 7.63
CA TYR A 112 2.28 7.28 7.59
C TYR A 112 1.18 8.28 7.94
N GLY A 113 0.11 8.30 7.13
CA GLY A 113 -1.02 9.19 7.31
C GLY A 113 -2.35 8.51 7.00
N VAL A 114 -3.40 8.99 7.67
CA VAL A 114 -4.78 8.56 7.46
C VAL A 114 -5.65 9.80 7.29
N LEU A 115 -6.37 9.85 6.17
CA LEU A 115 -7.35 10.87 5.86
C LEU A 115 -8.75 10.26 5.96
N THR A 116 -9.61 10.85 6.79
CA THR A 116 -11.02 10.46 6.88
C THR A 116 -11.82 11.26 5.86
N MET A 117 -12.54 10.55 4.99
CA MET A 117 -13.35 11.20 3.98
C MET A 117 -14.70 11.67 4.56
N PRO A 118 -15.25 12.80 4.08
CA PRO A 118 -16.61 13.23 4.43
C PRO A 118 -17.66 12.16 4.07
N GLU A 119 -18.77 12.14 4.81
CA GLU A 119 -19.79 11.07 4.78
C GLU A 119 -20.37 10.74 3.39
N ASP A 120 -20.39 11.73 2.49
CA ASP A 120 -20.98 11.61 1.15
C ASP A 120 -19.92 11.38 0.04
N SER A 121 -18.68 11.09 0.41
CA SER A 121 -17.58 10.93 -0.56
C SER A 121 -17.45 9.47 -1.00
N SER A 122 -17.89 9.15 -2.22
CA SER A 122 -17.47 7.93 -2.91
C SER A 122 -16.15 8.20 -3.64
N CYS A 123 -15.04 7.71 -3.10
CA CYS A 123 -13.77 7.69 -3.84
C CYS A 123 -13.47 6.25 -4.23
N ALA A 124 -13.19 6.04 -5.51
CA ALA A 124 -12.50 4.86 -6.01
C ALA A 124 -11.16 5.33 -6.60
N PHE A 125 -10.06 4.65 -6.30
CA PHE A 125 -8.79 4.93 -6.93
C PHE A 125 -8.85 4.36 -8.34
N GLN A 126 -9.30 5.16 -9.31
CA GLN A 126 -9.26 4.79 -10.73
C GLN A 126 -8.03 5.44 -11.37
N ASN A 127 -7.04 4.60 -11.70
CA ASN A 127 -5.94 4.91 -12.62
C ASN A 127 -5.18 6.22 -12.33
N PHE A 128 -4.51 6.31 -11.18
CA PHE A 128 -3.54 7.38 -10.96
C PHE A 128 -2.17 6.94 -11.47
N LEU A 129 -1.87 7.26 -12.73
CA LEU A 129 -0.48 7.43 -13.18
C LEU A 129 0.01 8.75 -12.57
N VAL A 130 0.59 8.69 -11.37
CA VAL A 130 1.36 9.81 -10.85
C VAL A 130 2.73 9.74 -11.51
N VAL A 131 2.95 10.60 -12.50
CA VAL A 131 4.29 10.86 -13.02
C VAL A 131 4.89 11.94 -12.13
N SER A 132 5.97 11.59 -11.45
CA SER A 132 6.84 12.53 -10.73
C SER A 132 7.88 13.03 -11.73
N ASP A 133 8.07 14.35 -11.82
CA ASP A 133 8.95 15.06 -12.77
C ASP A 133 10.39 15.21 -12.23
#